data_AF-A0A485AF94-F1
#
_entry.id   AF-A0A485AF94-F1
#
_cell.length_a   1.000
_cell.length_b   1.000
_cell.length_c   1.000
_cell.angle_alpha   90.00
_cell.angle_beta   90.00
_cell.angle_gamma   90.00
#
_symmetry.space_group_name_H-M   'P 1'
#
loop_
_entity.id
_entity.type
_entity.pdbx_description
1 polymer ?
#
loop_
_entity_poly.entity_id
_entity_poly.type
_entity_poly.pdbx_seq_one_letter_code
_entity_poly.pdbx_strand_id
1 'polypeptide(L)'
;MKISEFLHLALPEEQWLPTISGVLRQFAEEECYVYERQPCWYLGKGCQARLHINADGTQATFIDDAGEQKWAVDSISDCARRFMAHPQVKGRRVYGQVGFNFAAHARGIAFNAGEWPLLTLTVPREELIFEKGNVTVYADSADGCRRLCEWVKEAGTTTQNAPLAVDTALNGEAYKQQVARAVAEIRRGEYVKVIVSRAIPLPSRIDMPATLLYGRQANTPVRSFMFRQEGREALGFSPELVMSVTGNKVVTEPLAGTRDRMGNPEHNKAKEAELLHDSKEVLEHILSVKEAIAELEAVCQPGSVAVEDLMSVRQRGSVQHLGSGVSGQLAENKDAWDAFTVLFPSITASGIPKNAALNAIMQIEKTPRELYSGAILLLDDTRFDAALVLRSVFQDSQRCWIQAGAGIIAQSTPERELTETREKLASIAPYLMV
;
A
#
# COMPACT_ATOMS: atom_id res chain seq x y z
N MET A 1 -21.18 -2.25 22.29
CA MET A 1 -21.84 -1.10 21.64
C MET A 1 -20.89 0.08 21.78
N LYS A 2 -20.46 0.72 20.68
CA LYS A 2 -19.57 1.89 20.75
C LYS A 2 -20.41 3.14 21.05
N ILE A 3 -19.85 4.05 21.84
CA ILE A 3 -20.36 5.41 21.99
C ILE A 3 -19.71 6.26 20.91
N SER A 4 -20.47 7.22 20.34
CA SER A 4 -19.98 8.13 19.32
C SER A 4 -20.21 9.58 19.66
N GLU A 5 -19.27 10.45 19.28
CA GLU A 5 -19.39 11.90 19.42
C GLU A 5 -18.97 12.59 18.11
N PHE A 6 -19.64 13.69 17.76
CA PHE A 6 -19.36 14.46 16.55
C PHE A 6 -18.89 15.86 16.94
N LEU A 7 -17.81 16.32 16.30
CA LEU A 7 -17.25 17.65 16.52
C LEU A 7 -17.01 18.35 15.19
N HIS A 8 -17.47 19.60 15.12
CA HIS A 8 -17.09 20.54 14.07
C HIS A 8 -15.91 21.36 14.56
N LEU A 9 -14.74 21.25 13.91
CA LEU A 9 -13.50 21.82 14.44
C LEU A 9 -13.30 23.30 14.07
N ALA A 10 -14.11 23.86 13.17
CA ALA A 10 -13.96 25.24 12.67
C ALA A 10 -12.51 25.59 12.28
N LEU A 11 -11.78 24.60 11.77
CA LEU A 11 -10.39 24.73 11.34
C LEU A 11 -10.31 25.08 9.85
N PRO A 12 -9.40 25.97 9.45
CA PRO A 12 -9.10 26.18 8.03
C PRO A 12 -8.49 24.91 7.43
N GLU A 13 -8.63 24.72 6.12
CA GLU A 13 -8.19 23.50 5.40
C GLU A 13 -6.71 23.18 5.62
N GLU A 14 -5.87 24.21 5.68
CA GLU A 14 -4.43 24.10 5.94
C GLU A 14 -4.09 23.45 7.30
N GLN A 15 -5.04 23.48 8.26
CA GLN A 15 -4.86 22.91 9.60
C GLN A 15 -5.40 21.49 9.73
N TRP A 16 -6.14 20.96 8.75
CA TRP A 16 -6.73 19.62 8.86
C TRP A 16 -5.68 18.51 8.99
N LEU A 17 -4.68 18.50 8.11
CA LEU A 17 -3.61 17.50 8.14
C LEU A 17 -2.66 17.68 9.34
N PRO A 18 -2.24 18.91 9.72
CA PRO A 18 -1.53 19.12 10.98
C PRO A 18 -2.28 18.60 12.22
N THR A 19 -3.60 18.81 12.31
CA THR A 19 -4.43 18.26 13.40
C THR A 19 -4.42 16.73 13.41
N ILE A 20 -4.58 16.07 12.25
CA ILE A 20 -4.51 14.61 12.13
C ILE A 20 -3.14 14.08 12.61
N SER A 21 -2.05 14.73 12.18
CA SER A 21 -0.69 14.39 12.62
C SER A 21 -0.52 14.59 14.13
N GLY A 22 -1.05 15.67 14.70
CA GLY A 22 -1.01 15.94 16.14
C GLY A 22 -1.75 14.89 16.95
N VAL A 23 -2.93 14.46 16.49
CA VAL A 23 -3.68 13.36 17.13
C VAL A 23 -2.89 12.04 17.07
N LEU A 24 -2.28 11.73 15.92
CA LEU A 24 -1.47 10.51 15.79
C LEU A 24 -0.29 10.49 16.76
N ARG A 25 0.30 11.67 17.06
CA ARG A 25 1.35 11.80 18.08
C ARG A 25 0.85 11.50 19.49
N GLN A 26 -0.39 11.89 19.82
CA GLN A 26 -1.02 11.57 21.11
C GLN A 26 -1.26 10.06 21.30
N PHE A 27 -1.29 9.27 20.22
CA PHE A 27 -1.37 7.80 20.32
C PHE A 27 -0.07 7.17 20.87
N ALA A 28 1.02 7.94 20.99
CA ALA A 28 2.30 7.50 21.51
C ALA A 28 2.78 6.18 20.85
N GLU A 29 2.92 5.10 21.61
CA GLU A 29 3.35 3.77 21.14
C GLU A 29 2.18 2.78 20.98
N GLU A 30 0.94 3.19 21.25
CA GLU A 30 -0.22 2.30 21.10
C GLU A 30 -0.37 1.79 19.66
N GLU A 31 -0.86 0.58 19.47
CA GLU A 31 -1.18 0.12 18.12
C GLU A 31 -2.19 1.05 17.45
N CYS A 32 -1.93 1.40 16.20
CA CYS A 32 -2.78 2.33 15.48
C CYS A 32 -2.74 2.10 13.97
N TYR A 33 -3.78 2.59 13.30
CA TYR A 33 -3.97 2.47 11.86
C TYR A 33 -4.48 3.80 11.33
N VAL A 34 -3.94 4.24 10.22
CA VAL A 34 -4.32 5.46 9.52
C VAL A 34 -4.56 5.08 8.07
N TYR A 35 -5.69 5.48 7.52
CA TYR A 35 -6.01 5.30 6.11
C TYR A 35 -6.67 6.55 5.56
N GLU A 36 -6.15 7.08 4.46
CA GLU A 36 -6.76 8.18 3.73
C GLU A 36 -7.48 7.63 2.51
N ARG A 37 -8.79 7.89 2.43
CA ARG A 37 -9.61 7.74 1.23
C ARG A 37 -10.48 8.97 1.14
N GLN A 38 -10.00 9.95 0.38
CA GLN A 38 -10.66 11.25 0.21
C GLN A 38 -12.16 11.08 -0.07
N PRO A 39 -13.05 11.81 0.63
CA PRO A 39 -12.74 12.99 1.46
C PRO A 39 -12.31 12.70 2.91
N CYS A 40 -12.12 11.44 3.30
CA CYS A 40 -11.95 11.05 4.70
C CYS A 40 -10.54 10.58 5.07
N TRP A 41 -10.17 10.83 6.33
CA TRP A 41 -9.09 10.14 7.04
C TRP A 41 -9.66 9.29 8.16
N TYR A 42 -9.28 8.03 8.20
CA TYR A 42 -9.74 7.05 9.17
C TYR A 42 -8.59 6.66 10.10
N LEU A 43 -8.71 6.96 11.39
CA LEU A 43 -7.72 6.62 12.41
C LEU A 43 -8.33 5.56 13.34
N GLY A 44 -7.71 4.39 13.43
CA GLY A 44 -8.03 3.35 14.41
C GLY A 44 -6.96 3.27 15.50
N LYS A 45 -7.36 3.09 16.76
CA LYS A 45 -6.45 2.89 17.90
C LYS A 45 -6.78 1.61 18.67
N GLY A 46 -5.73 0.90 19.07
CA GLY A 46 -5.79 -0.38 19.76
C GLY A 46 -6.30 -1.53 18.90
N CYS A 47 -6.53 -2.67 19.54
CA CYS A 47 -7.04 -3.89 18.90
C CYS A 47 -8.20 -4.47 19.72
N GLN A 48 -9.38 -4.56 19.11
CA GLN A 48 -10.54 -5.25 19.67
C GLN A 48 -10.63 -6.70 19.17
N ALA A 49 -10.38 -6.91 17.89
CA ALA A 49 -10.30 -8.24 17.29
C ALA A 49 -9.27 -8.24 16.16
N ARG A 50 -8.49 -9.32 16.03
CA ARG A 50 -7.47 -9.48 14.98
C ARG A 50 -7.49 -10.88 14.41
N LEU A 51 -7.38 -10.99 13.08
CA LEU A 51 -6.86 -12.17 12.40
C LEU A 51 -5.38 -11.93 12.10
N HIS A 52 -4.51 -12.86 12.47
CA HIS A 52 -3.08 -12.82 12.22
C HIS A 52 -2.63 -14.11 11.53
N ILE A 53 -2.07 -13.98 10.33
CA ILE A 53 -1.39 -15.05 9.61
C ILE A 53 0.12 -14.81 9.72
N ASN A 54 0.85 -15.79 10.25
CA ASN A 54 2.30 -15.70 10.42
C ASN A 54 3.05 -15.64 9.07
N ALA A 55 4.35 -15.34 9.12
CA ALA A 55 5.15 -14.99 7.95
C ALA A 55 5.31 -16.09 6.89
N ASP A 56 5.16 -17.36 7.26
CA ASP A 56 5.24 -18.51 6.35
C ASP A 56 3.86 -19.10 5.98
N GLY A 57 2.78 -18.56 6.53
CA GLY A 57 1.41 -19.02 6.27
C GLY A 57 1.01 -20.31 6.95
N THR A 58 1.81 -20.83 7.89
CA THR A 58 1.52 -22.11 8.56
C THR A 58 0.59 -21.98 9.77
N GLN A 59 0.33 -20.76 10.26
CA GLN A 59 -0.54 -20.51 11.41
C GLN A 59 -1.48 -19.32 11.19
N ALA A 60 -2.77 -19.56 11.41
CA ALA A 60 -3.79 -18.53 11.56
C ALA A 60 -4.19 -18.39 13.04
N THR A 61 -4.13 -17.17 13.57
CA THR A 61 -4.52 -16.87 14.96
C THR A 61 -5.58 -15.78 14.95
N PHE A 62 -6.75 -16.07 15.52
CA PHE A 62 -7.77 -15.08 15.83
C PHE A 62 -7.62 -14.65 17.28
N ILE A 63 -7.68 -13.34 17.53
CA ILE A 63 -7.47 -12.73 18.84
C ILE A 63 -8.63 -11.78 19.11
N ASP A 64 -9.30 -11.91 20.25
CA ASP A 64 -10.26 -10.93 20.76
C ASP A 64 -10.23 -10.88 22.30
N ASP A 65 -11.21 -10.21 22.92
CA ASP A 65 -11.30 -10.09 24.38
C ASP A 65 -11.48 -11.45 25.10
N ALA A 66 -11.89 -12.52 24.39
CA ALA A 66 -12.01 -13.86 24.95
C ALA A 66 -10.69 -14.64 24.92
N GLY A 67 -9.65 -14.12 24.24
CA GLY A 67 -8.32 -14.70 24.15
C GLY A 67 -7.93 -15.07 22.71
N GLU A 68 -6.95 -15.97 22.59
CA GLU A 68 -6.42 -16.42 21.30
C GLU A 68 -7.03 -17.76 20.87
N GLN A 69 -7.35 -17.87 19.59
CA GLN A 69 -7.87 -19.08 18.96
C GLN A 69 -7.04 -19.40 17.71
N LYS A 70 -6.53 -20.62 17.61
CA LYS A 70 -5.89 -21.10 16.38
C LYS A 70 -6.95 -21.58 15.39
N TRP A 71 -6.87 -21.10 14.16
CA TRP A 71 -7.73 -21.54 13.06
C TRP A 71 -6.93 -22.40 12.09
N ALA A 72 -7.61 -23.31 11.39
CA ALA A 72 -7.01 -24.04 10.27
C ALA A 72 -6.65 -23.05 9.16
N VAL A 73 -5.49 -23.25 8.51
CA VAL A 73 -4.93 -22.31 7.52
C VAL A 73 -4.91 -22.89 6.11
N ASP A 74 -5.79 -23.85 5.82
CA ASP A 74 -5.91 -24.46 4.48
C ASP A 74 -6.15 -23.41 3.38
N SER A 75 -6.83 -22.31 3.75
CA SER A 75 -7.12 -21.17 2.90
C SER A 75 -7.12 -19.88 3.73
N ILE A 76 -6.17 -18.99 3.45
CA ILE A 76 -6.11 -17.68 4.11
C ILE A 76 -7.36 -16.85 3.75
N SER A 77 -7.85 -16.96 2.52
CA SER A 77 -9.08 -16.27 2.09
C SER A 77 -10.30 -16.73 2.89
N ASP A 78 -10.39 -18.01 3.26
CA ASP A 78 -11.47 -18.51 4.12
C ASP A 78 -11.30 -18.06 5.58
N CYS A 79 -10.07 -17.95 6.08
CA CYS A 79 -9.81 -17.31 7.37
C CYS A 79 -10.28 -15.85 7.34
N ALA A 80 -9.99 -15.11 6.27
CA ALA A 80 -10.40 -13.73 6.11
C ALA A 80 -11.93 -13.60 6.05
N ARG A 81 -12.61 -14.45 5.27
CA ARG A 81 -14.09 -14.53 5.25
C ARG A 81 -14.68 -14.83 6.61
N ARG A 82 -14.11 -15.81 7.34
CA ARG A 82 -14.53 -16.17 8.69
C ARG A 82 -14.35 -15.00 9.67
N PHE A 83 -13.25 -14.25 9.55
CA PHE A 83 -13.03 -13.04 10.33
C PHE A 83 -14.09 -11.97 10.03
N MET A 84 -14.34 -11.66 8.76
CA MET A 84 -15.34 -10.66 8.36
C MET A 84 -16.76 -11.02 8.80
N ALA A 85 -17.10 -12.32 8.86
CA ALA A 85 -18.38 -12.80 9.33
C ALA A 85 -18.53 -12.85 10.86
N HIS A 86 -17.42 -12.68 11.61
CA HIS A 86 -17.42 -12.83 13.06
C HIS A 86 -18.27 -11.76 13.76
N PRO A 87 -19.03 -12.08 14.84
CA PRO A 87 -19.88 -11.11 15.53
C PRO A 87 -19.13 -9.88 16.09
N GLN A 88 -17.84 -10.01 16.42
CA GLN A 88 -16.99 -8.88 16.86
C GLN A 88 -16.59 -7.93 15.71
N VAL A 89 -16.75 -8.38 14.47
CA VAL A 89 -16.24 -7.71 13.25
C VAL A 89 -17.36 -7.16 12.39
N LYS A 90 -18.48 -7.87 12.28
CA LYS A 90 -19.62 -7.47 11.45
C LYS A 90 -20.08 -6.03 11.78
N GLY A 91 -20.23 -5.18 10.76
CA GLY A 91 -20.62 -3.78 10.94
C GLY A 91 -19.48 -2.85 11.40
N ARG A 92 -18.23 -3.33 11.43
CA ARG A 92 -17.06 -2.54 11.82
C ARG A 92 -16.13 -2.35 10.63
N ARG A 93 -15.43 -1.21 10.62
CA ARG A 93 -14.28 -1.03 9.74
C ARG A 93 -13.14 -1.92 10.20
N VAL A 94 -12.51 -2.57 9.21
CA VAL A 94 -11.37 -3.45 9.38
C VAL A 94 -10.18 -2.84 8.65
N TYR A 95 -9.08 -2.70 9.37
CA TYR A 95 -7.80 -2.25 8.83
C TYR A 95 -6.94 -3.47 8.59
N GLY A 96 -6.40 -3.62 7.39
CA GLY A 96 -5.61 -4.78 7.03
C GLY A 96 -4.26 -4.43 6.42
N GLN A 97 -3.34 -5.36 6.54
CA GLN A 97 -2.09 -5.35 5.78
C GLN A 97 -1.84 -6.75 5.22
N VAL A 98 -1.31 -6.82 4.00
CA VAL A 98 -1.01 -8.05 3.29
C VAL A 98 0.41 -7.98 2.77
N GLY A 99 1.29 -8.80 3.32
CA GLY A 99 2.70 -8.90 2.92
C GLY A 99 2.86 -9.45 1.51
N PHE A 100 3.97 -9.11 0.85
CA PHE A 100 4.26 -9.51 -0.52
C PHE A 100 4.18 -11.04 -0.71
N ASN A 101 4.67 -11.81 0.26
CA ASN A 101 4.71 -13.27 0.17
C ASN A 101 3.34 -13.95 0.20
N PHE A 102 2.25 -13.23 0.52
CA PHE A 102 0.88 -13.75 0.35
C PHE A 102 0.65 -14.19 -1.11
N ALA A 103 1.29 -13.49 -2.06
CA ALA A 103 1.29 -13.80 -3.48
C ALA A 103 1.73 -15.24 -3.78
N ALA A 104 2.89 -15.62 -3.24
CA ALA A 104 3.51 -16.92 -3.45
C ALA A 104 2.71 -18.00 -2.72
N HIS A 105 2.30 -17.74 -1.47
CA HIS A 105 1.46 -18.64 -0.68
C HIS A 105 0.15 -18.98 -1.41
N ALA A 106 -0.62 -17.97 -1.84
CA ALA A 106 -1.89 -18.16 -2.53
C ALA A 106 -1.79 -18.92 -3.87
N ARG A 107 -0.57 -19.00 -4.43
CA ARG A 107 -0.27 -19.70 -5.70
C ARG A 107 0.44 -21.04 -5.49
N GLY A 108 0.66 -21.47 -4.25
CA GLY A 108 1.41 -22.70 -3.95
C GLY A 108 2.87 -22.65 -4.42
N ILE A 109 3.45 -21.46 -4.51
CA ILE A 109 4.86 -21.26 -4.88
C ILE A 109 5.68 -21.24 -3.58
N ALA A 110 6.73 -22.05 -3.49
CA ALA A 110 7.65 -22.01 -2.36
C ALA A 110 8.34 -20.64 -2.27
N PHE A 111 8.45 -20.10 -1.06
CA PHE A 111 9.06 -18.80 -0.82
C PHE A 111 9.90 -18.79 0.46
N ASN A 112 10.86 -17.88 0.54
CA ASN A 112 11.60 -17.62 1.77
C ASN A 112 10.75 -16.68 2.64
N ALA A 113 10.33 -17.16 3.81
CA ALA A 113 9.59 -16.34 4.76
C ALA A 113 10.43 -15.13 5.21
N GLY A 114 9.77 -13.97 5.34
CA GLY A 114 10.34 -12.80 5.98
C GLY A 114 10.03 -12.78 7.48
N GLU A 115 10.13 -11.61 8.09
CA GLU A 115 9.82 -11.42 9.50
C GLU A 115 8.41 -10.86 9.75
N TRP A 116 7.75 -10.34 8.70
CA TRP A 116 6.43 -9.71 8.82
C TRP A 116 5.30 -10.70 8.52
N PRO A 117 4.12 -10.54 9.15
CA PRO A 117 2.97 -11.41 8.89
C PRO A 117 2.55 -11.38 7.42
N LEU A 118 2.09 -12.52 6.90
CA LEU A 118 1.52 -12.57 5.53
C LEU A 118 0.26 -11.72 5.42
N LEU A 119 -0.57 -11.73 6.47
CA LEU A 119 -1.83 -10.99 6.49
C LEU A 119 -2.24 -10.72 7.95
N THR A 120 -2.65 -9.48 8.23
CA THR A 120 -3.39 -9.17 9.45
C THR A 120 -4.62 -8.34 9.11
N LEU A 121 -5.71 -8.58 9.81
CA LEU A 121 -6.94 -7.81 9.76
C LEU A 121 -7.30 -7.43 11.19
N THR A 122 -7.46 -6.14 11.46
CA THR A 122 -7.71 -5.63 12.81
C THR A 122 -8.95 -4.74 12.82
N VAL A 123 -9.84 -4.99 13.79
CA VAL A 123 -10.87 -4.05 14.22
C VAL A 123 -10.31 -3.24 15.39
N PRO A 124 -10.20 -1.90 15.29
CA PRO A 124 -9.68 -1.10 16.38
C PRO A 124 -10.69 -0.96 17.52
N ARG A 125 -10.18 -0.62 18.72
CA ARG A 125 -11.04 -0.30 19.88
C ARG A 125 -11.62 1.10 19.76
N GLU A 126 -10.81 2.07 19.38
CA GLU A 126 -11.24 3.47 19.25
C GLU A 126 -11.03 3.93 17.80
N GLU A 127 -11.84 4.86 17.33
CA GLU A 127 -11.78 5.31 15.94
C GLU A 127 -12.10 6.80 15.80
N LEU A 128 -11.38 7.51 14.94
CA LEU A 128 -11.66 8.89 14.57
C LEU A 128 -11.75 8.98 13.05
N ILE A 129 -12.80 9.64 12.55
CA ILE A 129 -13.01 9.88 11.12
C ILE A 129 -13.01 11.37 10.89
N PHE A 130 -12.01 11.88 10.19
CA PHE A 130 -11.96 13.27 9.78
C PHE A 130 -12.55 13.41 8.38
N GLU A 131 -13.48 14.34 8.21
CA GLU A 131 -14.07 14.68 6.92
C GLU A 131 -14.36 16.18 6.86
N LYS A 132 -13.69 16.89 5.95
CA LYS A 132 -13.92 18.32 5.65
C LYS A 132 -13.97 19.22 6.91
N GLY A 133 -13.00 19.07 7.80
CA GLY A 133 -12.91 19.87 9.04
C GLY A 133 -13.83 19.42 10.19
N ASN A 134 -14.58 18.34 9.99
CA ASN A 134 -15.33 17.65 11.05
C ASN A 134 -14.61 16.39 11.49
N VAL A 135 -14.87 15.95 12.72
CA VAL A 135 -14.43 14.64 13.20
C VAL A 135 -15.59 13.89 13.87
N THR A 136 -15.71 12.61 13.57
CA THR A 136 -16.56 11.67 14.33
C THR A 136 -15.67 10.72 15.10
N VAL A 137 -15.89 10.64 16.41
CA VAL A 137 -15.14 9.79 17.34
C VAL A 137 -16.01 8.61 17.76
N TYR A 138 -15.42 7.42 17.84
CA TYR A 138 -16.03 6.20 18.35
C TYR A 138 -15.14 5.59 19.44
N ALA A 139 -15.70 5.30 20.61
CA ALA A 139 -14.99 4.68 21.73
C ALA A 139 -15.88 3.71 22.51
N ASP A 140 -15.29 2.92 23.42
CA ASP A 140 -16.03 2.00 24.29
C ASP A 140 -16.74 2.69 25.46
N SER A 141 -16.33 3.91 25.81
CA SER A 141 -16.89 4.70 26.91
C SER A 141 -17.01 6.18 26.55
N ALA A 142 -17.92 6.89 27.23
CA ALA A 142 -18.05 8.35 27.07
C ALA A 142 -16.77 9.10 27.48
N ASP A 143 -16.01 8.53 28.42
CA ASP A 143 -14.70 9.04 28.83
C ASP A 143 -13.66 8.90 27.71
N GLY A 144 -13.68 7.77 26.99
CA GLY A 144 -12.87 7.55 25.79
C GLY A 144 -13.17 8.57 24.70
N CYS A 145 -14.45 8.85 24.42
CA CYS A 145 -14.83 9.92 23.49
C CYS A 145 -14.29 11.28 23.96
N ARG A 146 -14.53 11.66 25.23
CA ARG A 146 -14.08 12.94 25.79
C ARG A 146 -12.57 13.14 25.62
N ARG A 147 -11.77 12.13 25.96
CA ARG A 147 -10.30 12.15 25.84
C ARG A 147 -9.86 12.35 24.39
N LEU A 148 -10.44 11.63 23.43
CA LEU A 148 -10.11 11.77 22.02
C LEU A 148 -10.54 13.15 21.48
N CYS A 149 -11.68 13.68 21.92
CA CYS A 149 -12.14 15.02 21.59
C CYS A 149 -11.20 16.11 22.11
N GLU A 150 -10.65 15.94 23.31
CA GLU A 150 -9.62 16.83 23.88
C GLU A 150 -8.35 16.79 23.04
N TRP A 151 -7.85 15.59 22.69
CA TRP A 151 -6.68 15.45 21.83
C TRP A 151 -6.83 16.12 20.47
N VAL A 152 -8.01 16.06 19.87
CA VAL A 152 -8.27 16.75 18.59
C VAL A 152 -8.16 18.26 18.74
N LYS A 153 -8.62 18.83 19.87
CA LYS A 153 -8.55 20.28 20.12
C LYS A 153 -7.15 20.73 20.51
N GLU A 154 -6.41 19.89 21.21
CA GLU A 154 -5.05 20.16 21.70
C GLU A 154 -3.95 19.80 20.70
N ALA A 155 -4.31 19.20 19.55
CA ALA A 155 -3.38 18.81 18.49
C ALA A 155 -2.64 20.04 17.93
N GLY A 156 -1.55 20.41 18.59
CA GLY A 156 -0.64 21.48 18.20
C GLY A 156 0.32 21.05 17.09
N THR A 157 0.83 22.03 16.36
CA THR A 157 1.67 21.85 15.16
C THR A 157 3.17 21.96 15.42
N THR A 158 3.59 22.21 16.66
CA THR A 158 4.97 22.59 16.98
C THR A 158 5.77 21.44 17.58
N THR A 159 6.56 20.80 16.74
CA THR A 159 7.72 19.99 17.16
C THR A 159 8.94 20.39 16.35
N GLN A 160 10.12 20.38 16.99
CA GLN A 160 11.39 20.45 16.27
C GLN A 160 11.56 19.12 15.54
N ASN A 161 11.37 19.10 14.23
CA ASN A 161 11.63 17.95 13.38
C ASN A 161 12.77 18.29 12.42
N ALA A 162 13.68 17.35 12.21
CA ALA A 162 14.74 17.49 11.22
C ALA A 162 14.53 16.47 10.10
N PRO A 163 14.67 16.86 8.82
CA PRO A 163 14.63 15.91 7.72
C PRO A 163 15.90 15.04 7.74
N LEU A 164 15.73 13.75 7.45
CA LEU A 164 16.82 12.81 7.37
C LEU A 164 17.48 12.87 5.99
N ALA A 165 18.80 13.09 5.96
CA ALA A 165 19.56 13.03 4.72
C ALA A 165 19.76 11.57 4.28
N VAL A 166 19.21 11.20 3.13
CA VAL A 166 19.30 9.84 2.58
C VAL A 166 19.97 9.88 1.19
N ASP A 167 21.13 9.24 1.07
CA ASP A 167 21.79 9.05 -0.22
C ASP A 167 21.15 7.87 -0.98
N THR A 168 20.31 8.20 -1.97
CA THR A 168 19.65 7.20 -2.83
C THR A 168 20.55 6.64 -3.94
N ALA A 169 21.75 7.20 -4.14
CA ALA A 169 22.71 6.69 -5.11
C ALA A 169 23.56 5.52 -4.57
N LEU A 170 23.72 5.44 -3.25
CA LEU A 170 24.49 4.39 -2.56
C LEU A 170 24.07 2.97 -3.02
N ASN A 171 25.01 2.03 -3.15
CA ASN A 171 24.75 0.66 -3.64
C ASN A 171 24.13 0.56 -5.06
N GLY A 172 24.15 1.64 -5.86
CA GLY A 172 23.62 1.66 -7.23
C GLY A 172 24.21 0.60 -8.17
N GLU A 173 25.49 0.30 -8.05
CA GLU A 173 26.14 -0.72 -8.89
C GLU A 173 25.57 -2.12 -8.66
N ALA A 174 25.31 -2.52 -7.41
CA ALA A 174 24.72 -3.82 -7.11
C ALA A 174 23.33 -3.96 -7.72
N TYR A 175 22.51 -2.90 -7.65
CA TYR A 175 21.20 -2.87 -8.30
C TYR A 175 21.30 -2.96 -9.82
N LYS A 176 22.24 -2.24 -10.45
CA LYS A 176 22.47 -2.33 -11.89
C LYS A 176 22.84 -3.74 -12.34
N GLN A 177 23.60 -4.49 -11.54
CA GLN A 177 23.89 -5.90 -11.81
C GLN A 177 22.63 -6.79 -11.70
N GLN A 178 21.77 -6.55 -10.72
CA GLN A 178 20.48 -7.25 -10.60
C GLN A 178 19.58 -6.98 -11.80
N VAL A 179 19.52 -5.73 -12.28
CA VAL A 179 18.78 -5.36 -13.49
C VAL A 179 19.38 -6.02 -14.73
N ALA A 180 20.71 -5.99 -14.89
CA ALA A 180 21.38 -6.64 -16.01
C ALA A 180 21.11 -8.16 -16.05
N ARG A 181 21.07 -8.80 -14.88
CA ARG A 181 20.66 -10.20 -14.74
C ARG A 181 19.21 -10.42 -15.21
N ALA A 182 18.26 -9.61 -14.73
CA ALA A 182 16.85 -9.71 -15.14
C ALA A 182 16.68 -9.52 -16.66
N VAL A 183 17.35 -8.53 -17.26
CA VAL A 183 17.35 -8.32 -18.71
C VAL A 183 17.88 -9.55 -19.45
N ALA A 184 18.95 -10.17 -18.94
CA ALA A 184 19.51 -11.38 -19.53
C ALA A 184 18.55 -12.59 -19.44
N GLU A 185 17.86 -12.77 -18.31
CA GLU A 185 16.82 -13.79 -18.10
C GLU A 185 15.64 -13.57 -19.07
N ILE A 186 15.17 -12.33 -19.24
CA ILE A 186 14.10 -11.96 -20.18
C ILE A 186 14.50 -12.26 -21.63
N ARG A 187 15.73 -11.93 -22.03
CA ARG A 187 16.23 -12.23 -23.39
C ARG A 187 16.38 -13.72 -23.68
N ARG A 188 16.51 -14.55 -22.64
CA ARG A 188 16.46 -16.01 -22.76
C ARG A 188 15.04 -16.57 -22.81
N GLY A 189 14.02 -15.72 -22.64
CA GLY A 189 12.61 -16.10 -22.69
C GLY A 189 12.09 -16.69 -21.38
N GLU A 190 12.76 -16.47 -20.24
CA GLU A 190 12.31 -17.01 -18.94
C GLU A 190 11.01 -16.36 -18.44
N TYR A 191 10.86 -15.06 -18.70
CA TYR A 191 9.67 -14.25 -18.44
C TYR A 191 9.74 -12.96 -19.27
N VAL A 192 8.65 -12.20 -19.33
CA VAL A 192 8.52 -10.96 -20.15
C VAL A 192 8.86 -9.71 -19.36
N LYS A 193 8.39 -9.66 -18.10
CA LYS A 193 8.55 -8.51 -17.20
C LYS A 193 8.84 -8.99 -15.78
N VAL A 194 9.69 -8.29 -15.06
CA VAL A 194 9.85 -8.45 -13.60
C VAL A 194 10.13 -7.10 -12.95
N ILE A 195 9.60 -6.85 -11.76
CA ILE A 195 9.94 -5.67 -10.97
C ILE A 195 11.11 -6.05 -10.06
N VAL A 196 12.28 -5.47 -10.31
CA VAL A 196 13.44 -5.59 -9.42
C VAL A 196 13.50 -4.36 -8.52
N SER A 197 13.58 -4.58 -7.22
CA SER A 197 13.61 -3.52 -6.21
C SER A 197 14.89 -3.52 -5.37
N ARG A 198 15.12 -2.41 -4.68
CA ARG A 198 16.25 -2.18 -3.78
C ARG A 198 15.79 -1.48 -2.52
N ALA A 199 16.17 -2.03 -1.36
CA ALA A 199 15.97 -1.40 -0.07
C ALA A 199 17.12 -0.43 0.24
N ILE A 200 16.80 0.72 0.80
CA ILE A 200 17.77 1.70 1.31
C ILE A 200 17.67 1.68 2.84
N PRO A 201 18.64 1.10 3.54
CA PRO A 201 18.71 1.19 5.00
C PRO A 201 18.79 2.65 5.44
N LEU A 202 18.05 2.99 6.49
CA LEU A 202 18.06 4.31 7.10
C LEU A 202 18.91 4.29 8.37
N PRO A 203 19.66 5.37 8.67
CA PRO A 203 20.55 5.45 9.82
C PRO A 203 19.83 5.51 11.18
N SER A 204 18.54 5.83 11.21
CA SER A 204 17.72 5.90 12.43
C SER A 204 16.27 5.54 12.13
N ARG A 205 15.50 5.26 13.18
CA ARG A 205 14.03 5.28 13.11
C ARG A 205 13.53 6.68 12.76
N ILE A 206 12.30 6.74 12.24
CA ILE A 206 11.64 7.99 11.82
C ILE A 206 10.43 8.33 12.69
N ASP A 207 10.13 9.62 12.83
CA ASP A 207 8.90 10.15 13.42
C ASP A 207 7.76 10.00 12.39
N MET A 208 6.88 9.03 12.64
CA MET A 208 5.78 8.70 11.73
C MET A 208 4.78 9.86 11.54
N PRO A 209 4.30 10.56 12.60
CA PRO A 209 3.42 11.71 12.41
C PRO A 209 4.00 12.84 11.53
N ALA A 210 5.23 13.28 11.82
CA ALA A 210 5.87 14.34 11.05
C ALA A 210 6.16 13.89 9.61
N THR A 211 6.63 12.66 9.41
CA THR A 211 6.82 12.08 8.08
C THR A 211 5.50 12.02 7.30
N LEU A 212 4.37 11.69 7.97
CA LEU A 212 3.04 11.71 7.36
C LEU A 212 2.68 13.12 6.90
N LEU A 213 2.85 14.12 7.77
CA LEU A 213 2.51 15.51 7.48
C LEU A 213 3.27 16.05 6.27
N TYR A 214 4.61 16.06 6.33
CA TYR A 214 5.44 16.64 5.27
C TYR A 214 5.36 15.82 3.99
N GLY A 215 5.40 14.48 4.11
CA GLY A 215 5.31 13.60 2.95
C GLY A 215 3.97 13.71 2.25
N ARG A 216 2.86 13.80 2.98
CA ARG A 216 1.53 13.89 2.36
C ARG A 216 1.32 15.20 1.62
N GLN A 217 1.81 16.33 2.14
CA GLN A 217 1.72 17.63 1.47
C GLN A 217 2.48 17.67 0.14
N ALA A 218 3.56 16.91 0.03
CA ALA A 218 4.35 16.80 -1.19
C ALA A 218 3.82 15.79 -2.22
N ASN A 219 2.81 14.99 -1.87
CA ASN A 219 2.33 13.88 -2.68
C ASN A 219 0.84 13.99 -3.02
N THR A 220 0.45 13.38 -4.13
CA THR A 220 -0.94 13.24 -4.60
C THR A 220 -1.30 11.76 -4.76
N PRO A 221 -1.27 10.96 -3.68
CA PRO A 221 -1.50 9.52 -3.76
C PRO A 221 -2.97 9.18 -4.00
N VAL A 222 -3.25 7.95 -4.41
CA VAL A 222 -4.63 7.44 -4.38
C VAL A 222 -5.09 7.19 -2.95
N ARG A 223 -4.18 6.73 -2.09
CA ARG A 223 -4.40 6.45 -0.67
C ARG A 223 -3.13 6.74 0.10
N SER A 224 -3.26 7.24 1.32
CA SER A 224 -2.16 7.32 2.28
C SER A 224 -2.44 6.38 3.43
N PHE A 225 -1.39 5.86 4.05
CA PHE A 225 -1.53 5.00 5.22
C PHE A 225 -0.39 5.19 6.19
N MET A 226 -0.65 4.83 7.44
CA MET A 226 0.35 4.55 8.47
C MET A 226 -0.21 3.46 9.37
N PHE A 227 0.62 2.55 9.87
CA PHE A 227 0.22 1.71 10.99
C PHE A 227 1.38 1.44 11.93
N ARG A 228 1.02 1.05 13.16
CA ARG A 228 1.90 0.45 14.16
C ARG A 228 1.21 -0.77 14.74
N GLN A 229 1.85 -1.93 14.62
CA GLN A 229 1.33 -3.21 15.12
C GLN A 229 2.49 -4.11 15.52
N GLU A 230 2.45 -4.69 16.73
CA GLU A 230 3.42 -5.70 17.19
C GLU A 230 4.90 -5.33 16.91
N GLY A 231 5.28 -4.07 17.22
CA GLY A 231 6.65 -3.55 17.05
C GLY A 231 7.05 -3.25 15.60
N ARG A 232 6.13 -3.35 14.63
CA ARG A 232 6.33 -3.03 13.22
C ARG A 232 5.52 -1.80 12.84
N GLU A 233 6.11 -0.95 12.02
CA GLU A 233 5.48 0.27 11.55
C GLU A 233 5.77 0.48 10.08
N ALA A 234 4.76 0.94 9.34
CA ALA A 234 4.95 1.39 7.97
C ALA A 234 4.07 2.60 7.68
N LEU A 235 4.55 3.45 6.77
CA LEU A 235 3.84 4.65 6.32
C LEU A 235 4.11 4.84 4.83
N GLY A 236 3.09 5.24 4.08
CA GLY A 236 3.29 5.45 2.65
C GLY A 236 2.19 6.23 1.93
N PHE A 237 2.54 6.62 0.72
CA PHE A 237 1.70 7.37 -0.21
C PHE A 237 1.45 6.52 -1.46
N SER A 238 0.45 5.64 -1.37
CA SER A 238 0.17 4.65 -2.40
C SER A 238 -0.16 5.32 -3.74
N PRO A 239 0.54 4.96 -4.84
CA PRO A 239 0.27 5.55 -6.15
C PRO A 239 -0.89 4.83 -6.89
N GLU A 240 -1.24 3.61 -6.50
CA GLU A 240 -2.07 2.68 -7.27
C GLU A 240 -3.03 1.89 -6.36
N LEU A 241 -4.25 1.67 -6.85
CA LEU A 241 -5.20 0.73 -6.25
C LEU A 241 -4.98 -0.66 -6.83
N VAL A 242 -4.65 -1.63 -5.96
CA VAL A 242 -4.69 -3.05 -6.34
C VAL A 242 -6.12 -3.41 -6.73
N MET A 243 -7.07 -3.03 -5.88
CA MET A 243 -8.49 -3.33 -6.08
C MET A 243 -9.38 -2.41 -5.24
N SER A 244 -10.57 -2.09 -5.75
CA SER A 244 -11.70 -1.61 -4.98
C SER A 244 -12.96 -2.36 -5.42
N VAL A 245 -13.70 -2.94 -4.47
CA VAL A 245 -14.99 -3.58 -4.72
C VAL A 245 -16.07 -2.84 -3.96
N THR A 246 -17.11 -2.38 -4.65
CA THR A 246 -18.31 -1.77 -4.04
C THR A 246 -19.54 -2.49 -4.56
N GLY A 247 -20.28 -3.16 -3.68
CA GLY A 247 -21.33 -4.09 -4.10
C GLY A 247 -20.73 -5.18 -5.00
N ASN A 248 -21.19 -5.27 -6.25
CA ASN A 248 -20.71 -6.25 -7.23
C ASN A 248 -19.66 -5.70 -8.24
N LYS A 249 -19.41 -4.38 -8.23
CA LYS A 249 -18.45 -3.77 -9.16
C LYS A 249 -17.05 -3.85 -8.57
N VAL A 250 -16.14 -4.49 -9.29
CA VAL A 250 -14.69 -4.51 -9.01
C VAL A 250 -13.97 -3.54 -9.93
N VAL A 251 -12.99 -2.80 -9.40
CA VAL A 251 -12.12 -1.89 -10.14
C VAL A 251 -10.67 -2.14 -9.72
N THR A 252 -9.75 -2.14 -10.68
CA THR A 252 -8.30 -2.11 -10.49
C THR A 252 -7.69 -0.97 -11.30
N GLU A 253 -6.56 -0.42 -10.86
CA GLU A 253 -5.97 0.78 -11.46
C GLU A 253 -4.46 0.60 -11.72
N PRO A 254 -4.04 -0.27 -12.66
CA PRO A 254 -2.63 -0.48 -12.95
C PRO A 254 -1.93 0.80 -13.44
N LEU A 255 -0.83 1.16 -12.79
CA LEU A 255 0.09 2.24 -13.22
C LEU A 255 1.45 1.66 -13.64
N ALA A 256 1.83 1.81 -14.89
CA ALA A 256 3.11 1.36 -15.42
C ALA A 256 3.68 2.35 -16.43
N GLY A 257 5.01 2.39 -16.51
CA GLY A 257 5.74 3.44 -17.20
C GLY A 257 5.85 4.73 -16.40
N THR A 258 7.04 5.33 -16.41
CA THR A 258 7.38 6.42 -15.48
C THR A 258 8.24 7.49 -16.12
N ARG A 259 7.93 8.75 -15.81
CA ARG A 259 8.88 9.86 -15.91
C ARG A 259 8.84 10.71 -14.64
N ASP A 260 9.89 11.50 -14.43
CA ASP A 260 9.94 12.45 -13.34
C ASP A 260 8.95 13.62 -13.56
N ARG A 261 8.60 14.28 -12.46
CA ARG A 261 7.91 15.58 -12.44
C ARG A 261 8.57 16.54 -11.44
N MET A 262 9.89 16.45 -11.32
CA MET A 262 10.67 17.16 -10.30
C MET A 262 11.15 18.54 -10.75
N GLY A 263 10.81 18.95 -11.97
CA GLY A 263 11.19 20.25 -12.54
C GLY A 263 10.08 21.29 -12.45
N ASN A 264 10.27 22.38 -13.20
CA ASN A 264 9.24 23.40 -13.40
C ASN A 264 8.07 22.87 -14.27
N PRO A 265 6.94 23.59 -14.37
CA PRO A 265 5.78 23.13 -15.14
C PRO A 265 6.08 22.80 -16.61
N GLU A 266 7.03 23.49 -17.24
CA GLU A 266 7.41 23.24 -18.64
C GLU A 266 8.18 21.93 -18.80
N HIS A 267 9.17 21.67 -17.95
CA HIS A 267 9.90 20.39 -17.88
C HIS A 267 8.93 19.24 -17.62
N ASN A 268 8.03 19.40 -16.64
CA ASN A 268 7.09 18.35 -16.27
C ASN A 268 6.13 18.02 -17.42
N LYS A 269 5.67 19.02 -18.17
CA LYS A 269 4.82 18.84 -19.36
C LYS A 269 5.59 18.21 -20.53
N ALA A 270 6.88 18.54 -20.69
CA ALA A 270 7.73 17.87 -21.67
C ALA A 270 7.90 16.39 -21.34
N LYS A 271 8.12 16.06 -20.05
CA LYS A 271 8.19 14.67 -19.55
C LYS A 271 6.87 13.91 -19.66
N GLU A 272 5.75 14.59 -19.49
CA GLU A 272 4.42 14.04 -19.74
C GLU A 272 4.25 13.64 -21.22
N ALA A 273 4.61 14.55 -22.14
CA ALA A 273 4.54 14.28 -23.57
C ALA A 273 5.52 13.17 -24.00
N GLU A 274 6.73 13.14 -23.45
CA GLU A 274 7.72 12.08 -23.65
C GLU A 274 7.14 10.72 -23.21
N LEU A 275 6.57 10.65 -22.00
CA LEU A 275 5.98 9.43 -21.45
C LEU A 275 4.84 8.87 -22.31
N LEU A 276 3.95 9.74 -22.81
CA LEU A 276 2.81 9.35 -23.65
C LEU A 276 3.20 8.78 -25.02
N HIS A 277 4.38 9.13 -25.53
CA HIS A 277 4.83 8.74 -26.87
C HIS A 277 6.05 7.83 -26.86
N ASP A 278 6.61 7.51 -25.69
CA ASP A 278 7.69 6.56 -25.55
C ASP A 278 7.17 5.13 -25.75
N SER A 279 7.62 4.49 -26.83
CA SER A 279 7.18 3.14 -27.19
C SER A 279 7.48 2.07 -26.14
N LYS A 280 8.55 2.22 -25.34
CA LYS A 280 8.87 1.29 -24.26
C LYS A 280 7.85 1.45 -23.13
N GLU A 281 7.59 2.68 -22.70
CA GLU A 281 6.65 2.94 -21.60
C GLU A 281 5.22 2.56 -21.96
N VAL A 282 4.78 2.89 -23.19
CA VAL A 282 3.47 2.48 -23.72
C VAL A 282 3.34 0.95 -23.80
N LEU A 283 4.38 0.25 -24.29
CA LEU A 283 4.37 -1.22 -24.33
C LEU A 283 4.29 -1.81 -22.92
N GLU A 284 5.10 -1.32 -22.00
CA GLU A 284 5.10 -1.78 -20.60
C GLU A 284 3.73 -1.59 -19.95
N HIS A 285 3.09 -0.44 -20.21
CA HIS A 285 1.76 -0.13 -19.71
C HIS A 285 0.71 -1.09 -20.27
N ILE A 286 0.63 -1.21 -21.60
CA ILE A 286 -0.39 -2.06 -22.25
C ILE A 286 -0.22 -3.53 -21.88
N LEU A 287 1.01 -4.05 -21.75
CA LEU A 287 1.23 -5.41 -21.25
C LEU A 287 0.63 -5.59 -19.85
N SER A 288 0.83 -4.62 -18.95
CA SER A 288 0.30 -4.68 -17.59
C SER A 288 -1.23 -4.59 -17.56
N VAL A 289 -1.83 -3.74 -18.40
CA VAL A 289 -3.30 -3.60 -18.51
C VAL A 289 -3.93 -4.89 -19.05
N LYS A 290 -3.32 -5.55 -20.04
CA LYS A 290 -3.85 -6.80 -20.61
C LYS A 290 -3.86 -7.93 -19.59
N GLU A 291 -2.82 -8.06 -18.77
CA GLU A 291 -2.80 -9.02 -17.69
C GLU A 291 -3.85 -8.69 -16.61
N ALA A 292 -4.08 -7.40 -16.30
CA ALA A 292 -5.13 -7.01 -15.35
C ALA A 292 -6.54 -7.33 -15.88
N ILE A 293 -6.77 -7.18 -17.19
CA ILE A 293 -8.01 -7.61 -17.85
C ILE A 293 -8.19 -9.13 -17.71
N ALA A 294 -7.17 -9.91 -18.06
CA ALA A 294 -7.23 -11.38 -17.98
C ALA A 294 -7.47 -11.87 -16.53
N GLU A 295 -6.87 -11.20 -15.55
CA GLU A 295 -7.09 -11.47 -14.12
C GLU A 295 -8.52 -11.16 -13.69
N LEU A 296 -9.08 -10.04 -14.13
CA LEU A 296 -10.49 -9.72 -13.86
C LEU A 296 -11.45 -10.68 -14.57
N GLU A 297 -11.18 -11.08 -15.81
CA GLU A 297 -12.00 -12.02 -16.58
C GLU A 297 -12.15 -13.38 -15.87
N ALA A 298 -11.16 -13.79 -15.08
CA ALA A 298 -11.21 -15.03 -14.30
C ALA A 298 -12.19 -14.99 -13.11
N VAL A 299 -12.61 -13.78 -12.67
CA VAL A 299 -13.49 -13.59 -11.50
C VAL A 299 -14.75 -12.79 -11.80
N CYS A 300 -14.85 -12.23 -13.01
CA CYS A 300 -15.99 -11.42 -13.44
C CYS A 300 -16.94 -12.18 -14.37
N GLN A 301 -18.16 -11.65 -14.50
CA GLN A 301 -19.14 -12.12 -15.48
C GLN A 301 -18.57 -11.95 -16.90
N PRO A 302 -18.72 -12.94 -17.80
CA PRO A 302 -18.24 -12.83 -19.18
C PRO A 302 -18.75 -11.56 -19.87
N GLY A 303 -17.84 -10.82 -20.51
CA GLY A 303 -18.16 -9.58 -21.23
C GLY A 303 -18.38 -8.35 -20.35
N SER A 304 -18.28 -8.46 -19.02
CA SER A 304 -18.42 -7.31 -18.10
C SER A 304 -17.14 -6.52 -17.89
N VAL A 305 -15.97 -7.10 -18.23
CA VAL A 305 -14.67 -6.45 -18.02
C VAL A 305 -14.43 -5.39 -19.09
N ALA A 306 -14.12 -4.17 -18.67
CA ALA A 306 -13.88 -3.04 -19.55
C ALA A 306 -12.76 -2.12 -19.03
N VAL A 307 -12.06 -1.48 -19.95
CA VAL A 307 -11.14 -0.38 -19.63
C VAL A 307 -11.95 0.92 -19.67
N GLU A 308 -12.20 1.51 -18.49
CA GLU A 308 -12.98 2.76 -18.34
C GLU A 308 -12.12 4.00 -18.64
N ASP A 309 -10.81 3.91 -18.39
CA ASP A 309 -9.83 4.95 -18.71
C ASP A 309 -8.56 4.28 -19.24
N LEU A 310 -8.12 4.67 -20.43
CA LEU A 310 -6.99 4.05 -21.11
C LEU A 310 -5.79 5.00 -21.15
N MET A 311 -4.75 4.66 -20.39
CA MET A 311 -3.39 5.20 -20.55
C MET A 311 -3.30 6.73 -20.35
N SER A 312 -4.06 7.27 -19.40
CA SER A 312 -3.95 8.68 -19.01
C SER A 312 -2.80 8.90 -18.02
N VAL A 313 -2.23 10.11 -18.01
CA VAL A 313 -1.10 10.42 -17.12
C VAL A 313 -1.59 10.73 -15.70
N ARG A 314 -0.99 10.05 -14.71
CA ARG A 314 -1.31 10.18 -13.29
C ARG A 314 -0.14 10.81 -12.55
N GLN A 315 -0.35 12.00 -12.01
CA GLN A 315 0.65 12.73 -11.22
C GLN A 315 0.76 12.13 -9.80
N ARG A 316 1.97 11.77 -9.37
CA ARG A 316 2.27 11.14 -8.07
C ARG A 316 3.56 11.71 -7.45
N GLY A 317 3.45 12.91 -6.85
CA GLY A 317 4.56 13.49 -6.08
C GLY A 317 5.79 13.75 -6.94
N SER A 318 6.87 12.99 -6.76
CA SER A 318 8.11 13.12 -7.55
C SER A 318 8.00 12.60 -8.99
N VAL A 319 7.00 11.78 -9.31
CA VAL A 319 6.88 11.10 -10.61
C VAL A 319 5.47 11.20 -11.21
N GLN A 320 5.37 10.89 -12.50
CA GLN A 320 4.14 10.73 -13.23
C GLN A 320 4.14 9.39 -14.00
N HIS A 321 2.97 8.76 -14.09
CA HIS A 321 2.81 7.41 -14.63
C HIS A 321 1.73 7.35 -15.69
N LEU A 322 1.82 6.41 -16.64
CA LEU A 322 0.63 6.00 -17.40
C LEU A 322 -0.24 5.16 -16.47
N GLY A 323 -1.55 5.43 -16.46
CA GLY A 323 -2.52 4.74 -15.64
C GLY A 323 -3.74 4.34 -16.45
N SER A 324 -4.35 3.21 -16.10
CA SER A 324 -5.60 2.75 -16.68
C SER A 324 -6.56 2.32 -15.59
N GLY A 325 -7.85 2.64 -15.75
CA GLY A 325 -8.91 2.10 -14.91
C GLY A 325 -9.55 0.91 -15.61
N VAL A 326 -9.51 -0.27 -14.98
CA VAL A 326 -10.17 -1.48 -15.48
C VAL A 326 -11.23 -1.90 -14.48
N SER A 327 -12.45 -2.18 -14.95
CA SER A 327 -13.57 -2.59 -14.10
C SER A 327 -14.23 -3.85 -14.62
N GLY A 328 -15.02 -4.50 -13.75
CA GLY A 328 -15.85 -5.64 -14.09
C GLY A 328 -16.97 -5.85 -13.07
N GLN A 329 -17.87 -6.78 -13.36
CA GLN A 329 -18.89 -7.25 -12.42
C GLN A 329 -18.50 -8.63 -11.91
N LEU A 330 -18.36 -8.81 -10.59
CA LEU A 330 -18.03 -10.12 -10.03
C LEU A 330 -19.06 -11.17 -10.45
N ALA A 331 -18.59 -12.38 -10.76
CA ALA A 331 -19.46 -13.52 -11.01
C ALA A 331 -20.22 -13.91 -9.72
N GLU A 332 -21.40 -14.50 -9.86
CA GLU A 332 -22.28 -14.81 -8.71
C GLU A 332 -21.63 -15.75 -7.67
N ASN A 333 -20.66 -16.56 -8.10
CA ASN A 333 -19.91 -17.49 -7.26
C ASN A 333 -18.55 -16.94 -6.80
N LYS A 334 -18.32 -15.62 -6.93
CA LYS A 334 -17.06 -14.95 -6.58
C LYS A 334 -17.32 -13.79 -5.64
N ASP A 335 -16.40 -13.60 -4.69
CA ASP A 335 -16.40 -12.45 -3.80
C ASP A 335 -15.13 -11.59 -3.94
N ALA A 336 -15.05 -10.52 -3.13
CA ALA A 336 -13.90 -9.62 -3.15
C ALA A 336 -12.58 -10.31 -2.74
N TRP A 337 -12.61 -11.37 -1.92
CA TRP A 337 -11.41 -12.12 -1.57
C TRP A 337 -10.91 -12.97 -2.74
N ASP A 338 -11.81 -13.53 -3.55
CA ASP A 338 -11.44 -14.20 -4.80
C ASP A 338 -10.77 -13.22 -5.77
N ALA A 339 -11.38 -12.04 -5.96
CA ALA A 339 -10.82 -11.00 -6.82
C ALA A 339 -9.47 -10.49 -6.31
N PHE A 340 -9.35 -10.23 -5.01
CA PHE A 340 -8.08 -9.83 -4.40
C PHE A 340 -7.00 -10.89 -4.61
N THR A 341 -7.32 -12.18 -4.43
CA THR A 341 -6.35 -13.28 -4.59
C THR A 341 -5.77 -13.35 -6.00
N VAL A 342 -6.59 -13.12 -7.03
CA VAL A 342 -6.17 -13.14 -8.42
C VAL A 342 -5.35 -11.88 -8.77
N LEU A 343 -5.89 -10.70 -8.43
CA LEU A 343 -5.27 -9.40 -8.72
C LEU A 343 -3.97 -9.17 -7.94
N PHE A 344 -3.86 -9.73 -6.74
CA PHE A 344 -2.71 -9.52 -5.87
C PHE A 344 -1.55 -10.48 -6.18
N PRO A 345 -0.30 -10.00 -6.13
CA PRO A 345 0.12 -8.60 -6.04
C PRO A 345 -0.05 -7.95 -7.41
N SER A 346 -0.13 -6.62 -7.47
CA SER A 346 -0.25 -5.91 -8.74
C SER A 346 0.81 -6.40 -9.74
N ILE A 347 0.40 -6.56 -11.00
CA ILE A 347 1.32 -6.87 -12.11
C ILE A 347 2.43 -5.81 -12.22
N THR A 348 2.11 -4.56 -11.85
CA THR A 348 3.01 -3.40 -11.79
C THR A 348 4.05 -3.48 -10.66
N ALA A 349 3.95 -4.48 -9.77
CA ALA A 349 4.86 -4.70 -8.65
C ALA A 349 5.46 -6.12 -8.59
N SER A 350 4.99 -7.02 -9.48
CA SER A 350 5.51 -8.40 -9.64
C SER A 350 6.14 -8.59 -11.01
N GLY A 351 5.35 -8.91 -12.04
CA GLY A 351 5.81 -9.07 -13.42
C GLY A 351 4.92 -9.99 -14.25
N ILE A 352 5.42 -10.41 -15.41
CA ILE A 352 4.65 -11.12 -16.44
C ILE A 352 5.52 -12.26 -17.02
N PRO A 353 5.03 -13.52 -17.05
CA PRO A 353 3.88 -14.02 -16.31
C PRO A 353 4.10 -13.96 -14.79
N LYS A 354 3.05 -13.71 -14.01
CA LYS A 354 3.13 -13.42 -12.56
C LYS A 354 3.92 -14.47 -11.78
N ASN A 355 3.68 -15.77 -12.00
CA ASN A 355 4.37 -16.85 -11.26
C ASN A 355 5.88 -16.90 -11.54
N ALA A 356 6.29 -16.71 -12.80
CA ALA A 356 7.70 -16.70 -13.17
C ALA A 356 8.42 -15.47 -12.60
N ALA A 357 7.76 -14.31 -12.64
CA ALA A 357 8.29 -13.08 -12.05
C ALA A 357 8.44 -13.17 -10.52
N LEU A 358 7.48 -13.77 -9.81
CA LEU A 358 7.59 -14.01 -8.36
C LEU A 358 8.82 -14.87 -8.03
N ASN A 359 9.05 -15.95 -8.78
CA ASN A 359 10.25 -16.77 -8.62
C ASN A 359 11.53 -15.98 -8.90
N ALA A 360 11.57 -15.19 -9.97
CA ALA A 360 12.74 -14.37 -10.31
C ALA A 360 13.05 -13.34 -9.21
N ILE A 361 12.04 -12.66 -8.66
CA ILE A 361 12.18 -11.71 -7.55
C ILE A 361 12.89 -12.38 -6.37
N MET A 362 12.45 -13.57 -5.95
CA MET A 362 13.05 -14.29 -4.82
C MET A 362 14.51 -14.71 -5.06
N GLN A 363 14.91 -14.92 -6.32
CA GLN A 363 16.28 -15.30 -6.67
C GLN A 363 17.21 -14.09 -6.86
N ILE A 364 16.66 -12.96 -7.31
CA ILE A 364 17.41 -11.74 -7.63
C ILE A 364 17.59 -10.87 -6.38
N GLU A 365 16.51 -10.62 -5.64
CA GLU A 365 16.54 -9.79 -4.43
C GLU A 365 17.18 -10.54 -3.27
N LYS A 366 17.88 -9.81 -2.40
CA LYS A 366 18.69 -10.38 -1.30
C LYS A 366 18.14 -10.06 0.09
N THR A 367 17.05 -9.31 0.15
CA THR A 367 16.35 -8.94 1.38
C THR A 367 14.87 -9.18 1.18
N PRO A 368 14.15 -9.71 2.17
CA PRO A 368 12.70 -9.88 2.07
C PRO A 368 12.02 -8.52 1.87
N ARG A 369 11.02 -8.50 0.99
CA ARG A 369 10.19 -7.30 0.75
C ARG A 369 9.31 -6.95 1.95
N GLU A 370 8.96 -7.95 2.76
CA GLU A 370 7.96 -7.80 3.82
C GLU A 370 6.65 -7.23 3.26
N LEU A 371 6.28 -6.02 3.68
CA LEU A 371 5.11 -5.31 3.21
C LEU A 371 5.34 -4.49 1.93
N TYR A 372 6.59 -4.22 1.53
CA TYR A 372 6.84 -3.53 0.25
C TYR A 372 6.22 -4.32 -0.91
N SER A 373 5.53 -3.63 -1.82
CA SER A 373 4.68 -4.20 -2.89
C SER A 373 3.53 -5.10 -2.42
N GLY A 374 3.25 -5.11 -1.11
CA GLY A 374 2.06 -5.68 -0.51
C GLY A 374 0.84 -4.76 -0.66
N ALA A 375 -0.17 -4.96 0.20
CA ALA A 375 -1.37 -4.13 0.21
C ALA A 375 -1.74 -3.66 1.62
N ILE A 376 -2.32 -2.45 1.71
CA ILE A 376 -3.08 -1.99 2.88
C ILE A 376 -4.55 -2.01 2.53
N LEU A 377 -5.34 -2.54 3.46
CA LEU A 377 -6.76 -2.75 3.29
C LEU A 377 -7.57 -1.84 4.22
N LEU A 378 -8.65 -1.29 3.69
CA LEU A 378 -9.76 -0.76 4.49
C LEU A 378 -11.04 -1.45 4.02
N LEU A 379 -11.61 -2.27 4.89
CA LEU A 379 -12.83 -3.00 4.62
C LEU A 379 -13.96 -2.47 5.49
N ASP A 380 -15.12 -2.25 4.89
CA ASP A 380 -16.37 -1.93 5.57
C ASP A 380 -17.52 -2.74 4.92
N ASP A 381 -18.72 -2.65 5.48
CA ASP A 381 -19.89 -3.41 4.99
C ASP A 381 -20.20 -3.16 3.49
N THR A 382 -19.74 -2.04 2.95
CA THR A 382 -20.05 -1.60 1.58
C THR A 382 -18.90 -1.76 0.61
N ARG A 383 -17.66 -1.81 1.12
CA ARG A 383 -16.48 -1.65 0.29
C ARG A 383 -15.27 -2.43 0.80
N PHE A 384 -14.61 -3.13 -0.13
CA PHE A 384 -13.26 -3.65 0.03
C PHE A 384 -12.32 -2.72 -0.74
N ASP A 385 -11.41 -2.04 -0.05
CA ASP A 385 -10.44 -1.12 -0.66
C ASP A 385 -9.00 -1.60 -0.36
N ALA A 386 -8.18 -1.79 -1.41
CA ALA A 386 -6.82 -2.30 -1.31
C ALA A 386 -5.83 -1.39 -2.05
N ALA A 387 -4.95 -0.73 -1.30
CA ALA A 387 -3.91 0.16 -1.81
C ALA A 387 -2.56 -0.56 -1.93
N LEU A 388 -1.84 -0.36 -3.04
CA LEU A 388 -0.53 -0.98 -3.25
C LEU A 388 0.55 -0.28 -2.41
N VAL A 389 1.37 -1.06 -1.70
CA VAL A 389 2.40 -0.52 -0.80
C VAL A 389 3.68 -0.18 -1.56
N LEU A 390 3.73 1.05 -2.08
CA LEU A 390 4.91 1.68 -2.68
C LEU A 390 5.09 3.08 -2.09
N ARG A 391 6.23 3.74 -2.36
CA ARG A 391 6.52 5.11 -1.84
C ARG A 391 6.34 5.16 -0.32
N SER A 392 6.93 4.17 0.34
CA SER A 392 6.69 3.85 1.75
C SER A 392 8.00 3.68 2.50
N VAL A 393 7.95 3.94 3.80
CA VAL A 393 8.98 3.67 4.79
C VAL A 393 8.50 2.58 5.74
N PHE A 394 9.43 1.76 6.19
CA PHE A 394 9.17 0.61 7.06
C PHE A 394 10.18 0.63 8.21
N GLN A 395 9.73 0.29 9.42
CA GLN A 395 10.61 0.06 10.54
C GLN A 395 10.09 -1.02 11.47
N ASP A 396 10.98 -1.92 11.88
CA ASP A 396 10.74 -2.99 12.85
C ASP A 396 11.87 -3.00 13.90
N SER A 397 11.97 -4.06 14.69
CA SER A 397 13.01 -4.17 15.72
C SER A 397 14.43 -4.31 15.16
N GLN A 398 14.59 -4.69 13.89
CA GLN A 398 15.87 -5.00 13.26
C GLN A 398 16.26 -3.99 12.17
N ARG A 399 15.29 -3.43 11.45
CA ARG A 399 15.53 -2.60 10.26
C ARG A 399 14.67 -1.34 10.27
N CYS A 400 15.20 -0.28 9.67
CA CYS A 400 14.46 0.88 9.20
C CYS A 400 14.88 1.15 7.74
N TRP A 401 13.94 1.19 6.80
CA TRP A 401 14.27 1.30 5.38
C TRP A 401 13.15 1.92 4.54
N ILE A 402 13.52 2.45 3.37
CA ILE A 402 12.62 2.73 2.25
C ILE A 402 12.94 1.79 1.09
N GLN A 403 11.98 1.56 0.19
CA GLN A 403 12.18 0.63 -0.92
C GLN A 403 11.49 1.11 -2.20
N ALA A 404 12.18 0.96 -3.32
CA ALA A 404 11.67 1.25 -4.65
C ALA A 404 12.21 0.26 -5.69
N GLY A 405 11.47 0.10 -6.78
CA GLY A 405 11.81 -0.80 -7.87
C GLY A 405 11.33 -0.27 -9.21
N ALA A 406 11.78 -0.91 -10.28
CA ALA A 406 11.47 -0.56 -11.65
C ALA A 406 11.07 -1.82 -12.45
N GLY A 407 10.18 -1.63 -13.42
CA GLY A 407 9.68 -2.70 -14.29
C GLY A 407 10.71 -3.00 -15.37
N ILE A 408 11.33 -4.17 -15.29
CA ILE A 408 12.38 -4.58 -16.21
C ILE A 408 11.75 -5.35 -17.37
N ILE A 409 12.00 -4.88 -18.60
CA ILE A 409 11.64 -5.56 -19.85
C ILE A 409 12.89 -5.70 -20.75
N ALA A 410 12.76 -6.33 -21.91
CA ALA A 410 13.89 -6.61 -22.81
C ALA A 410 14.66 -5.34 -23.24
N GLN A 411 13.96 -4.20 -23.31
CA GLN A 411 14.47 -2.88 -23.71
C GLN A 411 15.05 -2.06 -22.54
N SER A 412 14.89 -2.52 -21.29
CA SER A 412 15.38 -1.80 -20.11
C SER A 412 16.91 -1.64 -20.12
N THR A 413 17.39 -0.52 -19.59
CA THR A 413 18.82 -0.27 -19.40
C THR A 413 19.14 -0.05 -17.92
N PRO A 414 20.14 -0.74 -17.33
CA PRO A 414 20.40 -0.66 -15.89
C PRO A 414 20.52 0.76 -15.32
N GLU A 415 21.16 1.68 -16.06
CA GLU A 415 21.32 3.07 -15.62
C GLU A 415 19.99 3.83 -15.57
N ARG A 416 19.12 3.64 -16.57
CA ARG A 416 17.80 4.27 -16.58
C ARG A 416 16.93 3.73 -15.44
N GLU A 417 16.94 2.42 -15.22
CA GLU A 417 16.14 1.80 -14.17
C GLU A 417 16.64 2.21 -12.78
N LEU A 418 17.96 2.33 -12.58
CA LEU A 418 18.53 2.92 -11.36
C LEU A 418 18.02 4.35 -11.16
N THR A 419 18.07 5.18 -12.21
CA THR A 419 17.58 6.56 -12.15
C THR A 419 16.09 6.60 -11.78
N GLU A 420 15.28 5.74 -12.38
CA GLU A 420 13.85 5.62 -12.07
C GLU A 420 13.60 5.23 -10.60
N THR A 421 14.40 4.32 -10.02
CA THR A 421 14.26 4.04 -8.58
C THR A 421 14.54 5.28 -7.73
N ARG A 422 15.49 6.13 -8.10
CA ARG A 422 15.79 7.38 -7.38
C ARG A 422 14.66 8.40 -7.52
N GLU A 423 14.08 8.53 -8.72
CA GLU A 423 12.89 9.34 -8.97
C GLU A 423 11.71 8.89 -8.10
N LYS A 424 11.51 7.58 -7.93
CA LYS A 424 10.47 7.01 -7.06
C LYS A 424 10.79 7.20 -5.57
N LEU A 425 12.06 7.08 -5.16
CA LEU A 425 12.49 7.30 -3.78
C LEU A 425 12.34 8.77 -3.35
N ALA A 426 12.48 9.72 -4.28
CA ALA A 426 12.26 11.14 -4.03
C ALA A 426 10.82 11.47 -3.58
N SER A 427 9.87 10.56 -3.76
CA SER A 427 8.50 10.66 -3.24
C SER A 427 8.42 10.60 -1.71
N ILE A 428 9.40 9.98 -1.05
CA ILE A 428 9.39 9.73 0.40
C ILE A 428 10.68 10.16 1.10
N ALA A 429 11.85 9.91 0.50
CA ALA A 429 13.16 10.14 1.13
C ALA A 429 13.38 11.58 1.64
N PRO A 430 12.98 12.66 0.91
CA PRO A 430 13.17 14.04 1.36
C PRO A 430 12.30 14.44 2.56
N TYR A 431 11.30 13.61 2.89
CA TYR A 431 10.26 13.93 3.87
C TYR A 431 10.30 13.01 5.10
N LEU A 432 11.34 12.18 5.21
CA LEU A 432 11.59 11.37 6.39
C LEU A 432 12.04 12.28 7.52
N MET A 433 11.28 12.32 8.61
CA MET A 433 11.55 13.19 9.75
C MET A 433 12.05 12.39 10.94
N VAL A 434 12.93 12.98 11.75
CA VAL A 434 13.42 12.45 13.02
C VAL A 434 13.18 13.41 14.18
#